data_AF-A0A7Y1VF26-F1
#
_entry.id   AF-A0A7Y1VF26-F1
#
_cell.length_a   1.000
_cell.length_b   1.000
_cell.length_c   1.000
_cell.angle_alpha   90.00
_cell.angle_beta   90.00
_cell.angle_gamma   90.00
#
_symmetry.space_group_name_H-M   'P 1'
#
loop_
_entity.id
_entity.type
_entity.pdbx_description
1 polymer ?
#
loop_
_entity_poly.entity_id
_entity_poly.type
_entity_poly.pdbx_seq_one_letter_code
_entity_poly.pdbx_strand_id
1 'polypeptide(L)'
;EQSSVVLFPGALLIEIPGFGTHRLADAHVLGGVDSVRHAIMNELGIAIDGVAVLSPGDLASTLERDLEITLSSPFLQPDYNGAVVTAGVGAASYTPDEIEAMLVTVGTGGEIEFVQRQRSVWEGYIAELARTPGLVDDFADEDDVGSALIKQGLGAERVTTTVAPVRQVGVGETQLLGLAADPAFFDLHFGSIRMPLDPRPRVEILNGTREVGITQAIAGELIEKGFWILRTDNADRASYRETLIIAQGPAGQQEAVLVEHELGYGEIVIEQSASGSVDVSVILGADAIQ
;
A
#
# COMPACT_ATOMS: atom_id res chain seq x y z
N GLU A 1 -17.04 16.41 -8.93
CA GLU A 1 -15.66 16.05 -8.50
C GLU A 1 -15.29 14.68 -9.06
N GLN A 2 -13.99 14.37 -9.25
CA GLN A 2 -13.52 13.09 -9.78
C GLN A 2 -12.69 12.34 -8.73
N SER A 3 -12.98 11.05 -8.56
CA SER A 3 -12.24 10.15 -7.67
C SER A 3 -11.67 8.96 -8.45
N SER A 4 -10.59 8.38 -7.93
CA SER A 4 -9.99 7.15 -8.46
C SER A 4 -9.97 6.06 -7.39
N VAL A 5 -10.34 4.85 -7.78
CA VAL A 5 -10.13 3.62 -7.00
C VAL A 5 -9.05 2.81 -7.71
N VAL A 6 -7.90 2.67 -7.05
CA VAL A 6 -6.77 1.91 -7.58
C VAL A 6 -6.60 0.63 -6.76
N LEU A 7 -6.68 -0.51 -7.42
CA LEU A 7 -6.48 -1.81 -6.80
C LEU A 7 -5.02 -2.25 -6.97
N PHE A 8 -4.39 -2.65 -5.87
CA PHE A 8 -3.03 -3.18 -5.87
C PHE A 8 -3.08 -4.71 -5.73
N PRO A 9 -2.39 -5.47 -6.59
CA PRO A 9 -2.27 -6.91 -6.41
C PRO A 9 -1.60 -7.26 -5.08
N GLY A 10 -2.11 -8.25 -4.36
CA GLY A 10 -1.53 -8.72 -3.09
C GLY A 10 -0.13 -9.31 -3.28
N ALA A 11 0.16 -9.90 -4.44
CA ALA A 11 1.48 -10.42 -4.78
C ALA A 11 2.52 -9.35 -5.20
N LEU A 12 2.20 -8.06 -5.07
CA LEU A 12 3.14 -6.96 -5.30
C LEU A 12 4.28 -7.00 -4.29
N LEU A 13 5.53 -7.08 -4.74
CA LEU A 13 6.72 -6.94 -3.91
C LEU A 13 6.96 -5.47 -3.59
N ILE A 14 7.12 -5.19 -2.31
CA ILE A 14 7.27 -3.84 -1.76
C ILE A 14 8.18 -3.89 -0.53
N GLU A 15 8.90 -2.80 -0.27
CA GLU A 15 9.66 -2.65 0.97
C GLU A 15 8.68 -2.34 2.11
N ILE A 16 8.59 -3.26 3.08
CA ILE A 16 7.78 -3.07 4.29
C ILE A 16 8.71 -2.59 5.40
N PRO A 17 8.54 -1.35 5.90
CA PRO A 17 9.41 -0.82 6.93
C PRO A 17 9.50 -1.72 8.17
N GLY A 18 10.72 -2.05 8.59
CA GLY A 18 11.00 -2.95 9.72
C GLY A 18 11.06 -4.44 9.36
N PHE A 19 10.58 -4.83 8.18
CA PHE A 19 10.48 -6.24 7.77
C PHE A 19 11.25 -6.56 6.48
N GLY A 20 11.56 -5.55 5.67
CA GLY A 20 12.25 -5.72 4.39
C GLY A 20 11.29 -5.97 3.23
N THR A 21 11.81 -6.51 2.13
CA THR A 21 11.02 -6.72 0.92
C THR A 21 10.13 -7.97 1.04
N HIS A 22 8.83 -7.75 0.97
CA HIS A 22 7.79 -8.80 1.09
C HIS A 22 6.64 -8.53 0.11
N ARG A 23 5.65 -9.42 0.06
CA ARG A 23 4.42 -9.15 -0.71
C ARG A 23 3.54 -8.17 0.06
N LEU A 24 2.81 -7.33 -0.65
CA LEU A 24 1.86 -6.39 -0.06
C LEU A 24 0.81 -7.09 0.82
N ALA A 25 0.36 -8.28 0.40
CA ALA A 25 -0.56 -9.11 1.20
C ALA A 25 0.01 -9.54 2.56
N ASP A 26 1.33 -9.60 2.73
CA ASP A 26 1.97 -9.97 3.99
C ASP A 26 2.06 -8.78 4.96
N ALA A 27 1.93 -7.53 4.48
CA ALA A 27 2.15 -6.32 5.28
C ALA A 27 1.20 -6.19 6.47
N HIS A 28 -0.08 -6.52 6.29
CA HIS A 28 -1.05 -6.47 7.37
C HIS A 28 -0.74 -7.49 8.48
N VAL A 29 -0.27 -8.68 8.10
CA VAL A 29 0.10 -9.73 9.07
C VAL A 29 1.35 -9.35 9.85
N LEU A 30 2.30 -8.67 9.19
CA LEU A 30 3.58 -8.30 9.79
C LEU A 30 3.48 -7.12 10.76
N GLY A 31 2.74 -6.07 10.41
CA GLY A 31 2.67 -4.86 11.26
C GLY A 31 1.34 -4.11 11.19
N GLY A 32 0.26 -4.81 10.86
CA GLY A 32 -1.09 -4.27 10.89
C GLY A 32 -1.37 -3.27 9.77
N VAL A 33 -2.41 -2.45 9.99
CA VAL A 33 -2.89 -1.48 9.00
C VAL A 33 -1.85 -0.41 8.66
N ASP A 34 -1.06 0.02 9.64
CA ASP A 34 -0.02 1.04 9.45
C ASP A 34 1.11 0.53 8.55
N SER A 35 1.52 -0.73 8.66
CA SER A 35 2.52 -1.29 7.74
C SER A 35 2.05 -1.30 6.28
N VAL A 36 0.76 -1.57 6.03
CA VAL A 36 0.19 -1.48 4.67
C VAL A 36 0.22 -0.03 4.19
N ARG A 37 -0.24 0.90 5.03
CA ARG A 37 -0.27 2.34 4.74
C ARG A 37 1.12 2.86 4.41
N HIS A 38 2.09 2.65 5.30
CA HIS A 38 3.46 3.12 5.13
C HIS A 38 4.17 2.44 3.95
N ALA A 39 3.94 1.15 3.68
CA ALA A 39 4.52 0.50 2.51
C ALA A 39 4.04 1.17 1.21
N ILE A 40 2.72 1.39 1.06
CA ILE A 40 2.15 2.05 -0.13
C ILE A 40 2.63 3.50 -0.26
N MET A 41 2.58 4.27 0.84
CA MET A 41 3.10 5.64 0.89
C MET A 41 4.57 5.70 0.47
N ASN A 42 5.38 4.78 1.00
CA ASN A 42 6.81 4.72 0.74
C ASN A 42 7.13 4.38 -0.71
N GLU A 43 6.39 3.45 -1.31
CA GLU A 43 6.61 3.01 -2.69
C GLU A 43 6.11 4.05 -3.71
N LEU A 44 4.94 4.67 -3.47
CA LEU A 44 4.32 5.57 -4.44
C LEU A 44 4.68 7.05 -4.23
N GLY A 45 5.17 7.44 -3.04
CA GLY A 45 5.44 8.84 -2.70
C GLY A 45 4.18 9.69 -2.59
N ILE A 46 3.11 9.11 -2.03
CA ILE A 46 1.79 9.75 -1.90
C ILE A 46 1.38 9.82 -0.44
N ALA A 47 0.62 10.85 -0.06
CA ALA A 47 -0.04 10.91 1.23
C ALA A 47 -1.26 9.97 1.28
N ILE A 48 -1.47 9.30 2.41
CA ILE A 48 -2.69 8.54 2.72
C ILE A 48 -3.24 9.09 4.02
N ASP A 49 -4.36 9.82 3.92
CA ASP A 49 -4.96 10.57 5.03
C ASP A 49 -5.87 9.71 5.93
N GLY A 50 -6.23 8.51 5.48
CA GLY A 50 -7.08 7.59 6.24
C GLY A 50 -7.09 6.19 5.66
N VAL A 51 -7.43 5.21 6.51
CA VAL A 51 -7.52 3.79 6.14
C VAL A 51 -8.74 3.18 6.78
N ALA A 52 -9.56 2.50 6.00
CA ALA A 52 -10.60 1.61 6.51
C ALA A 52 -10.23 0.16 6.20
N VAL A 53 -10.56 -0.75 7.12
CA VAL A 53 -10.36 -2.19 6.95
C VAL A 53 -11.72 -2.82 6.72
N LEU A 54 -11.86 -3.53 5.60
CA LEU A 54 -13.03 -4.35 5.31
C LEU A 54 -12.70 -5.81 5.59
N SER A 55 -13.51 -6.44 6.43
CA SER A 55 -13.51 -7.87 6.69
C SER A 55 -14.30 -8.62 5.62
N PRO A 56 -14.05 -9.93 5.45
CA PRO A 56 -14.91 -10.78 4.64
C PRO A 56 -16.37 -10.67 5.08
N GLY A 57 -17.26 -10.39 4.14
CA GLY A 57 -18.69 -10.20 4.34
C GLY A 57 -19.12 -8.74 4.49
N ASP A 58 -18.23 -7.82 4.82
CA ASP A 58 -18.60 -6.42 5.10
C ASP A 58 -19.25 -5.78 3.87
N LEU A 59 -18.60 -5.85 2.69
CA LEU A 59 -19.16 -5.28 1.47
C LEU A 59 -20.47 -5.99 1.05
N ALA A 60 -20.48 -7.33 1.09
CA ALA A 60 -21.65 -8.11 0.71
C ALA A 60 -22.87 -7.81 1.61
N SER A 61 -22.64 -7.54 2.91
CA SER A 61 -23.70 -7.21 3.86
C SER A 61 -24.40 -5.89 3.56
N THR A 62 -23.74 -4.97 2.87
CA THR A 62 -24.36 -3.70 2.42
C THR A 62 -25.34 -3.91 1.25
N LEU A 63 -25.24 -5.03 0.53
CA LEU A 63 -26.05 -5.29 -0.65
C LEU A 63 -27.38 -5.94 -0.29
N GLU A 64 -28.47 -5.20 -0.44
CA GLU A 64 -29.84 -5.73 -0.24
C GLU A 64 -30.36 -6.56 -1.42
N ARG A 65 -29.67 -6.51 -2.57
CA ARG A 65 -30.09 -7.13 -3.83
C ARG A 65 -28.88 -7.60 -4.63
N ASP A 66 -29.16 -8.39 -5.66
CA ASP A 66 -28.13 -8.82 -6.60
C ASP A 66 -27.45 -7.63 -7.29
N LEU A 67 -26.16 -7.78 -7.53
CA LEU A 67 -25.31 -6.78 -8.16
C LEU A 67 -25.01 -7.17 -9.62
N GLU A 68 -25.22 -6.24 -10.54
CA GLU A 68 -24.83 -6.43 -11.93
C GLU A 68 -23.32 -6.20 -12.09
N ILE A 69 -22.61 -7.22 -12.56
CA ILE A 69 -21.15 -7.18 -12.78
C ILE A 69 -20.84 -7.63 -14.19
N THR A 70 -19.87 -6.97 -14.82
CA THR A 70 -19.27 -7.43 -16.09
C THR A 70 -17.90 -8.04 -15.84
N LEU A 71 -17.81 -9.37 -15.99
CA LEU A 71 -16.55 -10.09 -15.85
C LEU A 71 -15.78 -10.15 -17.17
N SER A 72 -14.48 -9.87 -17.11
CA SER A 72 -13.56 -9.97 -18.26
C SER A 72 -12.94 -11.37 -18.42
N SER A 73 -12.95 -12.17 -17.34
CA SER A 73 -12.48 -13.56 -17.31
C SER A 73 -13.45 -14.41 -16.47
N PRO A 74 -13.58 -15.72 -16.74
CA PRO A 74 -14.46 -16.57 -15.96
C PRO A 74 -13.92 -16.76 -14.54
N PHE A 75 -14.81 -16.80 -13.56
CA PHE A 75 -14.46 -17.19 -12.20
C PHE A 75 -14.52 -18.70 -12.07
N LEU A 76 -13.35 -19.31 -11.94
CA LEU A 76 -13.20 -20.76 -11.80
C LEU A 76 -12.78 -21.09 -10.36
N GLN A 77 -13.49 -22.03 -9.73
CA GLN A 77 -13.13 -22.55 -8.42
C GLN A 77 -12.63 -24.00 -8.52
N PRO A 78 -11.66 -24.40 -7.69
CA PRO A 78 -11.23 -25.79 -7.62
C PRO A 78 -12.35 -26.67 -7.03
N ASP A 79 -12.57 -27.81 -7.65
CA ASP A 79 -13.48 -28.87 -7.24
C ASP A 79 -12.77 -30.24 -7.34
N TYR A 80 -13.35 -31.28 -6.74
CA TYR A 80 -12.80 -32.65 -6.72
C TYR A 80 -12.48 -33.20 -8.12
N ASN A 81 -13.23 -32.78 -9.14
CA ASN A 81 -13.08 -33.25 -10.53
C ASN A 81 -12.37 -32.25 -11.47
N GLY A 82 -11.81 -31.16 -10.94
CA GLY A 82 -11.16 -30.11 -11.73
C GLY A 82 -11.70 -28.72 -11.39
N ALA A 83 -11.60 -27.77 -12.32
CA ALA A 83 -12.12 -26.42 -12.11
C ALA A 83 -13.59 -26.33 -12.56
N VAL A 84 -14.44 -25.70 -11.74
CA VAL A 84 -15.86 -25.44 -12.07
C VAL A 84 -16.05 -23.95 -12.33
N VAL A 85 -16.79 -23.64 -13.39
CA VAL A 85 -17.20 -22.26 -13.71
C VAL A 85 -18.25 -21.83 -12.70
N THR A 86 -17.86 -20.94 -11.78
CA THR A 86 -18.75 -20.31 -10.80
C THR A 86 -19.41 -19.08 -11.40
N ALA A 87 -18.68 -18.33 -12.24
CA ALA A 87 -19.24 -17.21 -13.00
C ALA A 87 -18.63 -17.11 -14.42
N GLY A 88 -19.48 -16.83 -15.41
CA GLY A 88 -19.08 -16.68 -16.81
C GLY A 88 -18.59 -15.27 -17.17
N VAL A 89 -17.99 -15.14 -18.35
CA VAL A 89 -17.60 -13.84 -18.93
C VAL A 89 -18.84 -13.06 -19.37
N GLY A 90 -18.79 -11.73 -19.22
CA GLY A 90 -19.86 -10.82 -19.64
C GLY A 90 -20.66 -10.26 -18.47
N ALA A 91 -21.73 -9.52 -18.79
CA ALA A 91 -22.62 -8.92 -17.81
C ALA A 91 -23.61 -9.96 -17.26
N ALA A 92 -23.69 -10.07 -15.94
CA ALA A 92 -24.66 -10.90 -15.25
C ALA A 92 -24.97 -10.34 -13.85
N SER A 93 -26.06 -10.81 -13.26
CA SER A 93 -26.49 -10.47 -11.90
C SER A 93 -26.01 -11.54 -10.93
N TYR A 94 -25.44 -11.12 -9.80
CA TYR A 94 -24.87 -12.03 -8.79
C TYR A 94 -25.37 -11.68 -7.40
N THR A 95 -25.64 -12.71 -6.61
CA THR A 95 -26.08 -12.60 -5.22
C THR A 95 -24.95 -12.07 -4.32
N PRO A 96 -25.25 -11.47 -3.15
CA PRO A 96 -24.22 -11.02 -2.21
C PRO A 96 -23.19 -12.10 -1.82
N ASP A 97 -23.61 -13.35 -1.67
CA ASP A 97 -22.70 -14.47 -1.38
C ASP A 97 -21.74 -14.76 -2.54
N GLU A 98 -22.22 -14.66 -3.78
CA GLU A 98 -21.37 -14.80 -4.98
C GLU A 98 -20.40 -13.62 -5.10
N ILE A 99 -20.85 -12.39 -4.76
CA ILE A 99 -19.99 -11.20 -4.70
C ILE A 99 -18.86 -11.39 -3.71
N GLU A 100 -19.19 -11.86 -2.50
CA GLU A 100 -18.21 -12.16 -1.46
C GLU A 100 -17.19 -13.18 -1.97
N ALA A 101 -17.65 -14.28 -2.56
CA ALA A 101 -16.78 -15.30 -3.12
C ALA A 101 -15.82 -14.73 -4.19
N MET A 102 -16.29 -13.80 -5.04
CA MET A 102 -15.46 -13.14 -6.04
C MET A 102 -14.37 -12.25 -5.42
N LEU A 103 -14.63 -11.63 -4.26
CA LEU A 103 -13.71 -10.73 -3.57
C LEU A 103 -12.63 -11.45 -2.78
N VAL A 104 -12.95 -12.59 -2.14
CA VAL A 104 -12.05 -13.24 -1.17
C VAL A 104 -11.40 -14.52 -1.68
N THR A 105 -11.97 -15.16 -2.71
CA THR A 105 -11.46 -16.44 -3.22
C THR A 105 -10.64 -16.21 -4.47
N VAL A 106 -9.35 -16.54 -4.48
CA VAL A 106 -8.45 -16.41 -5.65
C VAL A 106 -8.95 -17.22 -6.85
N GLY A 107 -9.48 -18.43 -6.59
CA GLY A 107 -9.91 -19.38 -7.63
C GLY A 107 -8.74 -20.16 -8.21
N THR A 108 -8.91 -20.69 -9.43
CA THR A 108 -7.82 -21.39 -10.17
C THR A 108 -7.02 -20.46 -11.08
N GLY A 109 -7.40 -19.17 -11.14
CA GLY A 109 -6.69 -18.14 -11.91
C GLY A 109 -5.46 -17.60 -11.19
N GLY A 110 -4.68 -16.77 -11.89
CA GLY A 110 -3.53 -16.06 -11.31
C GLY A 110 -3.91 -14.80 -10.53
N GLU A 111 -2.94 -14.17 -9.86
CA GLU A 111 -3.15 -12.95 -9.06
C GLU A 111 -3.76 -11.80 -9.89
N ILE A 112 -3.31 -11.66 -11.14
CA ILE A 112 -3.82 -10.63 -12.06
C ILE A 112 -5.30 -10.87 -12.39
N GLU A 113 -5.72 -12.12 -12.60
CA GLU A 113 -7.14 -12.41 -12.84
C GLU A 113 -7.98 -12.18 -11.58
N PHE A 114 -7.41 -12.48 -10.40
CA PHE A 114 -8.08 -12.21 -9.13
C PHE A 114 -8.34 -10.72 -8.93
N VAL A 115 -7.32 -9.87 -9.06
CA VAL A 115 -7.50 -8.42 -8.87
C VAL A 115 -8.38 -7.78 -9.94
N GLN A 116 -8.38 -8.30 -11.18
CA GLN A 116 -9.31 -7.84 -12.22
C GLN A 116 -10.76 -8.21 -11.91
N ARG A 117 -10.99 -9.39 -11.30
CA ARG A 117 -12.33 -9.75 -10.81
C ARG A 117 -12.76 -8.85 -9.66
N GLN A 118 -11.88 -8.58 -8.70
CA GLN A 118 -12.17 -7.61 -7.63
C GLN A 118 -12.50 -6.23 -8.21
N ARG A 119 -11.76 -5.77 -9.23
CA ARG A 119 -12.07 -4.54 -9.94
C ARG A 119 -13.48 -4.56 -10.55
N SER A 120 -13.87 -5.64 -11.23
CA SER A 120 -15.23 -5.79 -11.79
C SER A 120 -16.31 -5.69 -10.71
N VAL A 121 -16.08 -6.25 -9.52
CA VAL A 121 -16.98 -6.11 -8.36
C VAL A 121 -17.07 -4.65 -7.92
N TRP A 122 -15.94 -3.97 -7.74
CA TRP A 122 -15.92 -2.55 -7.37
C TRP A 122 -16.61 -1.65 -8.40
N GLU A 123 -16.42 -1.89 -9.69
CA GLU A 123 -17.12 -1.17 -10.76
C GLU A 123 -18.65 -1.36 -10.66
N GLY A 124 -19.10 -2.59 -10.43
CA GLY A 124 -20.53 -2.88 -10.20
C GLY A 124 -21.06 -2.17 -8.95
N TYR A 125 -20.33 -2.25 -7.84
CA TYR A 125 -20.70 -1.63 -6.56
C TYR A 125 -20.82 -0.11 -6.68
N ILE A 126 -19.83 0.54 -7.29
CA ILE A 126 -19.82 1.98 -7.56
C ILE A 126 -20.98 2.39 -8.48
N ALA A 127 -21.28 1.58 -9.51
CA ALA A 127 -22.44 1.82 -10.36
C ALA A 127 -23.75 1.73 -9.58
N GLU A 128 -23.84 0.84 -8.59
CA GLU A 128 -25.01 0.74 -7.72
C GLU A 128 -25.11 1.88 -6.71
N LEU A 129 -23.98 2.34 -6.14
CA LEU A 129 -23.92 3.55 -5.32
C LEU A 129 -24.49 4.77 -6.07
N ALA A 130 -24.18 4.91 -7.36
CA ALA A 130 -24.71 6.00 -8.18
C ALA A 130 -26.24 5.94 -8.35
N ARG A 131 -26.86 4.75 -8.24
CA ARG A 131 -28.31 4.55 -8.29
C ARG A 131 -28.97 4.64 -6.91
N THR A 132 -28.24 4.24 -5.87
CA THR A 132 -28.69 4.15 -4.49
C THR A 132 -27.68 4.90 -3.58
N PRO A 133 -27.67 6.24 -3.56
CA PRO A 133 -26.60 6.99 -2.88
C PRO A 133 -26.44 6.70 -1.38
N GLY A 134 -27.52 6.34 -0.68
CA GLY A 134 -27.48 6.00 0.75
C GLY A 134 -26.77 4.68 1.07
N LEU A 135 -26.49 3.83 0.06
CA LEU A 135 -25.70 2.61 0.24
C LEU A 135 -24.28 2.91 0.73
N VAL A 136 -23.75 4.10 0.46
CA VAL A 136 -22.42 4.52 0.96
C VAL A 136 -22.41 4.70 2.47
N ASP A 137 -23.56 4.94 3.09
CA ASP A 137 -23.66 5.16 4.54
C ASP A 137 -23.43 3.85 5.30
N ASP A 138 -23.83 2.72 4.72
CA ASP A 138 -23.61 1.37 5.26
C ASP A 138 -22.17 0.85 5.03
N PHE A 139 -21.34 1.61 4.30
CA PHE A 139 -19.98 1.21 3.98
C PHE A 139 -19.01 1.51 5.14
N ALA A 140 -18.45 0.48 5.77
CA ALA A 140 -17.48 0.61 6.88
C ALA A 140 -18.02 1.39 8.10
N ASP A 141 -17.24 1.41 9.17
CA ASP A 141 -17.65 1.97 10.47
C ASP A 141 -17.79 3.50 10.43
N GLU A 142 -18.86 4.05 11.00
CA GLU A 142 -19.18 5.50 10.90
C GLU A 142 -18.24 6.38 11.72
N ASP A 143 -17.63 5.84 12.78
CA ASP A 143 -16.83 6.62 13.73
C ASP A 143 -15.35 6.79 13.32
N ASP A 144 -14.95 6.24 12.17
CA ASP A 144 -13.58 6.30 11.66
C ASP A 144 -13.38 7.36 10.55
N VAL A 145 -12.38 8.23 10.72
CA VAL A 145 -12.05 9.31 9.76
C VAL A 145 -11.70 8.76 8.38
N GLY A 146 -11.01 7.61 8.34
CA GLY A 146 -10.68 6.93 7.08
C GLY A 146 -11.94 6.51 6.32
N SER A 147 -12.88 5.91 7.04
CA SER A 147 -14.18 5.51 6.50
C SER A 147 -14.96 6.71 5.96
N ALA A 148 -14.99 7.85 6.67
CA ALA A 148 -15.63 9.07 6.17
C ALA A 148 -15.00 9.61 4.87
N LEU A 149 -13.66 9.63 4.77
CA LEU A 149 -12.96 10.05 3.55
C LEU A 149 -13.23 9.10 2.38
N ILE A 150 -13.32 7.79 2.63
CA ILE A 150 -13.63 6.79 1.62
C ILE A 150 -15.08 6.96 1.14
N LYS A 151 -16.04 7.16 2.05
CA LYS A 151 -17.44 7.45 1.69
C LYS A 151 -17.53 8.69 0.79
N GLN A 152 -16.82 9.76 1.14
CA GLN A 152 -16.75 10.97 0.31
C GLN A 152 -16.18 10.66 -1.09
N GLY A 153 -15.08 9.90 -1.16
CA GLY A 153 -14.45 9.53 -2.43
C GLY A 153 -15.36 8.70 -3.33
N LEU A 154 -16.07 7.72 -2.76
CA LEU A 154 -17.02 6.86 -3.47
C LEU A 154 -18.29 7.61 -3.91
N GLY A 155 -18.70 8.65 -3.18
CA GLY A 155 -19.85 9.50 -3.51
C GLY A 155 -19.58 10.57 -4.58
N ALA A 156 -18.38 10.63 -5.16
CA ALA A 156 -18.05 11.63 -6.18
C ALA A 156 -18.83 11.43 -7.49
N GLU A 157 -19.05 12.52 -8.25
CA GLU A 157 -19.81 12.52 -9.52
C GLU A 157 -19.24 11.54 -10.56
N ARG A 158 -17.93 11.31 -10.52
CA ARG A 158 -17.25 10.36 -11.39
C ARG A 158 -16.18 9.62 -10.61
N VAL A 159 -16.36 8.32 -10.46
CA VAL A 159 -15.37 7.42 -9.88
C VAL A 159 -14.83 6.52 -10.98
N THR A 160 -13.51 6.43 -11.11
CA THR A 160 -12.85 5.53 -12.05
C THR A 160 -12.12 4.43 -11.31
N THR A 161 -12.31 3.18 -11.72
CA THR A 161 -11.67 2.02 -11.11
C THR A 161 -10.59 1.46 -12.04
N THR A 162 -9.41 1.16 -11.49
CA THR A 162 -8.30 0.58 -12.25
C THR A 162 -7.44 -0.33 -11.37
N VAL A 163 -6.63 -1.18 -12.00
CA VAL A 163 -5.58 -1.95 -11.31
C VAL A 163 -4.25 -1.22 -11.50
N ALA A 164 -3.42 -1.18 -10.45
CA ALA A 164 -2.09 -0.60 -10.51
C ALA A 164 -1.23 -1.31 -11.59
N PRO A 165 -0.45 -0.56 -12.39
CA PRO A 165 0.37 -1.15 -13.43
C PRO A 165 1.51 -1.95 -12.81
N VAL A 166 1.58 -3.23 -13.15
CA VAL A 166 2.56 -4.17 -12.60
C VAL A 166 3.31 -4.90 -13.71
N ARG A 167 4.53 -5.33 -13.37
CA ARG A 167 5.39 -6.19 -14.19
C ARG A 167 5.77 -7.42 -13.38
N GLN A 168 5.98 -8.54 -14.06
CA GLN A 168 6.51 -9.74 -13.41
C GLN A 168 8.00 -9.55 -13.10
N VAL A 169 8.41 -9.86 -11.87
CA VAL A 169 9.79 -9.66 -11.39
C VAL A 169 10.50 -10.94 -10.98
N GLY A 170 9.84 -12.09 -11.07
CA GLY A 170 10.40 -13.41 -10.74
C GLY A 170 9.92 -14.52 -11.67
N VAL A 171 10.67 -15.62 -11.67
CA VAL A 171 10.37 -16.85 -12.41
C VAL A 171 10.17 -17.97 -11.39
N GLY A 172 8.98 -18.57 -11.32
CA GLY A 172 8.66 -19.61 -10.33
C GLY A 172 7.17 -19.93 -10.29
N GLU A 173 6.78 -20.84 -9.39
CA GLU A 173 5.37 -21.25 -9.20
C GLU A 173 4.52 -20.14 -8.56
N THR A 174 5.14 -19.27 -7.74
CA THR A 174 4.48 -18.10 -7.17
C THR A 174 4.71 -16.87 -8.06
N GLN A 175 3.63 -16.24 -8.49
CA GLN A 175 3.69 -15.00 -9.27
C GLN A 175 4.21 -13.87 -8.37
N LEU A 176 5.37 -13.32 -8.70
CA LEU A 176 5.93 -12.14 -8.05
C LEU A 176 5.81 -10.93 -8.97
N LEU A 177 5.19 -9.87 -8.45
CA LEU A 177 4.90 -8.65 -9.19
C LEU A 177 5.71 -7.50 -8.61
N GLY A 178 6.10 -6.55 -9.44
CA GLY A 178 6.62 -5.25 -9.03
C GLY A 178 5.85 -4.16 -9.75
N LEU A 179 5.85 -2.93 -9.22
CA LEU A 179 5.24 -1.81 -9.93
C LEU A 179 5.97 -1.57 -11.25
N ALA A 180 5.19 -1.25 -12.28
CA ALA A 180 5.71 -0.78 -13.55
C ALA A 180 5.85 0.74 -13.51
N ALA A 181 6.93 1.26 -14.10
CA ALA A 181 7.12 2.69 -14.25
C ALA A 181 6.16 3.23 -15.32
N ASP A 182 5.13 3.96 -14.90
CA ASP A 182 4.13 4.57 -15.78
C ASP A 182 3.75 5.98 -15.31
N PRO A 183 4.56 7.01 -15.62
CA PRO A 183 4.33 8.36 -15.14
C PRO A 183 2.93 8.91 -15.45
N ALA A 184 2.34 8.53 -16.58
CA ALA A 184 1.02 8.99 -16.97
C ALA A 184 -0.08 8.42 -16.06
N PHE A 185 0.04 7.14 -15.68
CA PHE A 185 -0.83 6.54 -14.67
C PHE A 185 -0.70 7.26 -13.32
N PHE A 186 0.52 7.51 -12.86
CA PHE A 186 0.77 8.17 -11.57
C PHE A 186 0.26 9.62 -11.55
N ASP A 187 0.50 10.39 -12.60
CA ASP A 187 -0.01 11.76 -12.72
C ASP A 187 -1.55 11.77 -12.69
N LEU A 188 -2.20 10.85 -13.41
CA LEU A 188 -3.65 10.78 -13.52
C LEU A 188 -4.33 10.41 -12.19
N HIS A 189 -3.79 9.42 -11.46
CA HIS A 189 -4.45 8.86 -10.29
C HIS A 189 -3.96 9.43 -8.96
N PHE A 190 -2.73 9.95 -8.90
CA PHE A 190 -2.08 10.34 -7.65
C PHE A 190 -1.48 11.75 -7.66
N GLY A 191 -1.55 12.48 -8.79
CA GLY A 191 -0.88 13.77 -8.94
C GLY A 191 -1.26 14.81 -7.87
N SER A 192 -2.50 14.79 -7.38
CA SER A 192 -2.99 15.72 -6.36
C SER A 192 -2.62 15.38 -4.92
N ILE A 193 -2.15 14.15 -4.66
CA ILE A 193 -1.82 13.65 -3.32
C ILE A 193 -0.34 13.29 -3.18
N ARG A 194 0.51 13.81 -4.08
CA ARG A 194 1.96 13.63 -3.96
C ARG A 194 2.48 14.25 -2.68
N MET A 195 3.44 13.58 -2.08
CA MET A 195 4.18 14.11 -0.95
C MET A 195 5.00 15.35 -1.36
N PRO A 196 5.25 16.27 -0.41
CA PRO A 196 5.86 17.57 -0.73
C PRO A 196 7.35 17.50 -1.10
N LEU A 197 8.08 16.45 -0.68
CA LEU A 197 9.49 16.28 -1.03
C LEU A 197 9.61 15.63 -2.42
N ASP A 198 10.14 16.38 -3.39
CA ASP A 198 10.43 15.88 -4.74
C ASP A 198 11.75 16.50 -5.26
N PRO A 199 12.82 15.70 -5.52
CA PRO A 199 12.90 14.26 -5.29
C PRO A 199 12.88 13.93 -3.79
N ARG A 200 12.34 12.75 -3.47
CA ARG A 200 12.30 12.23 -2.10
C ARG A 200 13.72 11.79 -1.67
N PRO A 201 14.25 12.27 -0.53
CA PRO A 201 15.55 11.80 -0.03
C PRO A 201 15.54 10.30 0.25
N ARG A 202 16.57 9.58 -0.22
CA ARG A 202 16.71 8.14 -0.03
C ARG A 202 17.40 7.86 1.29
N VAL A 203 16.71 7.17 2.18
CA VAL A 203 17.15 6.90 3.55
C VAL A 203 17.21 5.40 3.80
N GLU A 204 18.28 4.95 4.45
CA GLU A 204 18.26 3.67 5.18
C GLU A 204 18.27 3.91 6.69
N ILE A 205 17.61 3.02 7.42
CA ILE A 205 17.52 3.10 8.87
C ILE A 205 18.08 1.81 9.48
N LEU A 206 19.04 1.97 10.38
CA LEU A 206 19.78 0.88 11.01
C LEU A 206 19.49 0.88 12.51
N ASN A 207 19.07 -0.26 13.06
CA ASN A 207 18.84 -0.43 14.48
C ASN A 207 20.16 -0.55 15.23
N GLY A 208 20.60 0.53 15.86
CA GLY A 208 21.75 0.55 16.76
C GLY A 208 21.39 0.28 18.23
N THR A 209 20.17 -0.19 18.50
CA THR A 209 19.61 -0.45 19.83
C THR A 209 19.25 -1.93 20.02
N ARG A 210 18.71 -2.28 21.19
CA ARG A 210 18.10 -3.61 21.45
C ARG A 210 16.58 -3.62 21.34
N GLU A 211 15.97 -2.47 21.02
CA GLU A 211 14.53 -2.33 20.94
C GLU A 211 14.02 -2.88 19.62
N VAL A 212 12.99 -3.73 19.68
CA VAL A 212 12.39 -4.34 18.49
C VAL A 212 11.31 -3.40 17.96
N GLY A 213 11.25 -3.23 16.64
CA GLY A 213 10.23 -2.39 15.99
C GLY A 213 10.55 -0.89 15.97
N ILE A 214 11.62 -0.43 16.62
CA ILE A 214 12.00 1.00 16.60
C ILE A 214 12.26 1.51 15.18
N THR A 215 12.87 0.69 14.31
CA THR A 215 13.10 1.05 12.91
C THR A 215 11.81 1.20 12.12
N GLN A 216 10.77 0.41 12.43
CA GLN A 216 9.45 0.53 11.82
C GLN A 216 8.79 1.85 12.21
N ALA A 217 8.82 2.20 13.51
CA ALA A 217 8.23 3.44 14.01
C ALA A 217 8.87 4.68 13.36
N ILE A 218 10.21 4.77 13.42
CA ILE A 218 10.95 5.90 12.82
C ILE A 218 10.78 5.94 11.30
N ALA A 219 10.75 4.78 10.63
CA ALA A 219 10.50 4.75 9.19
C ALA A 219 9.11 5.31 8.87
N GLY A 220 8.08 4.94 9.62
CA GLY A 220 6.72 5.46 9.44
C GLY A 220 6.66 6.98 9.54
N GLU A 221 7.30 7.56 10.56
CA GLU A 221 7.40 9.01 10.74
C GLU A 221 8.06 9.69 9.54
N LEU A 222 9.23 9.20 9.10
CA LEU A 222 9.94 9.77 7.96
C LEU A 222 9.17 9.57 6.64
N ILE A 223 8.48 8.44 6.45
CA ILE A 223 7.63 8.22 5.26
C ILE A 223 6.54 9.30 5.21
N GLU A 224 5.85 9.56 6.32
CA GLU A 224 4.81 10.59 6.40
C GLU A 224 5.34 12.02 6.13
N LYS A 225 6.65 12.25 6.31
CA LYS A 225 7.32 13.52 5.95
C LYS A 225 7.82 13.59 4.50
N GLY A 226 7.70 12.51 3.73
CA GLY A 226 8.09 12.48 2.32
C GLY A 226 9.41 11.77 2.03
N PHE A 227 10.09 11.20 3.02
CA PHE A 227 11.34 10.47 2.77
C PHE A 227 11.07 9.13 2.10
N TRP A 228 12.04 8.64 1.32
CA TRP A 228 12.00 7.31 0.71
C TRP A 228 12.88 6.35 1.49
N ILE A 229 12.24 5.48 2.28
CA ILE A 229 12.93 4.46 3.04
C ILE A 229 13.25 3.29 2.12
N LEU A 230 14.52 3.16 1.75
CA LEU A 230 14.98 2.09 0.87
C LEU A 230 15.16 0.76 1.60
N ARG A 231 15.52 0.83 2.89
CA ARG A 231 15.75 -0.35 3.71
C ARG A 231 15.75 -0.01 5.20
N THR A 232 15.30 -0.96 5.99
CA THR A 232 15.56 -1.04 7.43
C THR A 232 16.37 -2.28 7.78
N ASP A 233 17.41 -2.17 8.60
CA ASP A 233 18.24 -3.31 9.03
C ASP A 233 18.80 -3.10 10.46
N ASN A 234 19.67 -3.99 10.93
CA ASN A 234 20.46 -3.80 12.15
C ASN A 234 21.76 -3.05 11.84
N ALA A 235 22.21 -2.23 12.78
CA ALA A 235 23.55 -1.66 12.73
C ALA A 235 24.63 -2.71 13.04
N ASP A 236 25.90 -2.33 12.89
CA ASP A 236 27.07 -3.15 13.27
C ASP A 236 27.08 -3.52 14.77
N ARG A 237 26.43 -2.71 15.61
CA ARG A 237 26.25 -2.97 17.04
C ARG A 237 24.93 -2.40 17.58
N ALA A 238 24.41 -3.05 18.60
CA ALA A 238 23.15 -2.70 19.28
C ALA A 238 23.36 -1.83 20.55
N SER A 239 24.41 -1.00 20.58
CA SER A 239 24.79 -0.22 21.76
C SER A 239 25.16 1.24 21.46
N TYR A 240 24.58 1.81 20.39
CA TYR A 240 24.71 3.24 20.11
C TYR A 240 24.00 4.03 21.21
N ARG A 241 24.68 5.03 21.76
CA ARG A 241 24.11 5.93 22.77
C ARG A 241 23.35 7.08 22.15
N GLU A 242 23.89 7.59 21.05
CA GLU A 242 23.39 8.72 20.28
C GLU A 242 23.06 8.21 18.87
N THR A 243 21.99 8.75 18.31
CA THR A 243 21.59 8.50 16.93
C THR A 243 22.57 9.20 16.01
N LEU A 244 23.05 8.50 14.98
CA LEU A 244 23.93 9.09 13.97
C LEU A 244 23.16 9.25 12.66
N ILE A 245 23.23 10.45 12.09
CA ILE A 245 22.62 10.78 10.80
C ILE A 245 23.77 11.02 9.82
N ILE A 246 24.07 9.98 9.04
CA ILE A 246 25.24 9.94 8.19
C ILE A 246 24.87 10.43 6.79
N ALA A 247 25.32 11.62 6.42
CA ALA A 247 25.23 12.13 5.05
C ALA A 247 26.20 11.36 4.14
N GLN A 248 25.69 10.78 3.06
CA GLN A 248 26.49 10.07 2.07
C GLN A 248 27.19 11.05 1.13
N GLY A 249 28.36 11.54 1.56
CA GLY A 249 29.09 12.59 0.86
C GLY A 249 28.53 14.00 1.12
N PRO A 250 29.21 15.05 0.60
CA PRO A 250 28.73 16.42 0.72
C PRO A 250 27.36 16.67 0.05
N ALA A 251 27.00 15.83 -0.93
CA ALA A 251 25.73 15.93 -1.62
C ALA A 251 24.55 15.59 -0.70
N GLY A 252 24.68 14.59 0.19
CA GLY A 252 23.63 14.17 1.13
C GLY A 252 23.51 15.05 2.39
N GLN A 253 24.28 16.13 2.49
CA GLN A 253 24.33 16.94 3.71
C GLN A 253 23.01 17.67 3.97
N GLN A 254 22.32 18.13 2.91
CA GLN A 254 21.05 18.83 3.07
C GLN A 254 19.95 17.86 3.52
N GLU A 255 19.94 16.67 2.95
CA GLU A 255 19.04 15.58 3.28
C GLU A 255 19.24 15.12 4.73
N ALA A 256 20.48 15.04 5.22
CA ALA A 256 20.77 14.73 6.62
C ALA A 256 20.26 15.79 7.58
N VAL A 257 20.34 17.08 7.21
CA VAL A 257 19.75 18.18 8.00
C VAL A 257 18.22 18.08 8.03
N LEU A 258 17.59 17.70 6.91
CA LEU A 258 16.15 17.47 6.89
C LEU A 258 15.75 16.31 7.80
N VAL A 259 16.49 15.20 7.77
CA VAL A 259 16.24 14.06 8.68
C VAL A 259 16.40 14.49 10.14
N GLU A 260 17.47 15.20 10.49
CA GLU A 260 17.71 15.68 11.86
C GLU A 260 16.61 16.63 12.34
N HIS A 261 16.15 17.54 11.46
CA HIS A 261 15.05 18.44 11.74
C HIS A 261 13.75 17.69 12.03
N GLU A 262 13.41 16.66 11.25
CA GLU A 262 12.19 15.90 11.44
C GLU A 262 12.24 14.97 12.67
N LEU A 263 13.39 14.37 12.97
CA LEU A 263 13.56 13.55 14.17
C LEU A 263 13.68 14.40 15.44
N GLY A 264 14.25 15.59 15.34
CA GLY A 264 14.54 16.48 16.48
C GLY A 264 15.71 16.03 17.35
N TYR A 265 16.46 15.00 16.92
CA TYR A 265 17.65 14.47 17.59
C TYR A 265 18.61 13.81 16.60
N GLY A 266 19.81 13.47 17.09
CA GLY A 266 20.86 12.80 16.34
C GLY A 266 22.03 13.71 15.96
N GLU A 267 23.21 13.12 15.83
CA GLU A 267 24.41 13.81 15.38
C GLU A 267 24.61 13.62 13.87
N ILE A 268 24.71 14.73 13.14
CA ILE A 268 25.01 14.69 11.70
C ILE A 268 26.51 14.42 11.49
N VAL A 269 26.81 13.35 10.76
CA VAL A 269 28.16 12.97 10.36
C VAL A 269 28.25 12.97 8.84
N ILE A 270 29.29 13.57 8.28
CA ILE A 270 29.51 13.58 6.82
C ILE A 270 30.54 12.52 6.46
N GLU A 271 30.08 11.48 5.78
CA GLU A 271 30.97 10.45 5.25
C GLU A 271 31.64 10.98 3.96
N GLN A 272 32.96 10.91 3.88
CA GLN A 272 33.70 11.46 2.74
C GLN A 272 33.59 10.58 1.47
N SER A 273 33.27 9.30 1.64
CA SER A 273 33.14 8.32 0.55
C SER A 273 31.70 7.84 0.48
N ALA A 274 30.92 8.44 -0.42
CA ALA A 274 29.53 8.05 -0.62
C ALA A 274 29.42 6.66 -1.25
N SER A 275 28.55 5.82 -0.71
CA SER A 275 28.18 4.54 -1.33
C SER A 275 27.32 4.73 -2.60
N GLY A 276 26.57 5.83 -2.67
CA GLY A 276 25.67 6.19 -3.77
C GLY A 276 24.31 5.46 -3.75
N SER A 277 24.13 4.46 -2.88
CA SER A 277 22.88 3.70 -2.76
C SER A 277 21.79 4.45 -2.00
N VAL A 278 22.18 5.27 -1.03
CA VAL A 278 21.30 6.12 -0.22
C VAL A 278 21.88 7.54 -0.15
N ASP A 279 21.06 8.51 0.21
CA ASP A 279 21.50 9.89 0.46
C ASP A 279 21.87 10.07 1.95
N VAL A 280 21.14 9.37 2.84
CA VAL A 280 21.35 9.39 4.29
C VAL A 280 21.26 7.99 4.88
N SER A 281 22.16 7.65 5.80
CA SER A 281 22.05 6.47 6.67
C SER A 281 21.78 6.91 8.10
N VAL A 282 20.70 6.44 8.71
CA VAL A 282 20.33 6.75 10.09
C VAL A 282 20.62 5.55 10.97
N ILE A 283 21.55 5.67 11.91
CA ILE A 283 21.82 4.65 12.93
C ILE A 283 21.15 5.06 14.22
N LEU A 284 20.09 4.35 14.63
CA LEU A 284 19.31 4.68 15.82
C LEU A 284 20.08 4.34 17.10
N GLY A 285 20.22 5.33 17.98
CA GLY A 285 20.80 5.19 19.31
C GLY A 285 19.75 5.05 20.41
N ALA A 286 20.21 4.89 21.65
CA ALA A 286 19.35 4.81 22.82
C ALA A 286 18.49 6.07 23.05
N ASP A 287 18.92 7.20 22.49
CA ASP A 287 18.17 8.47 22.45
C ASP A 287 16.90 8.42 21.59
N ALA A 288 16.76 7.44 20.69
CA ALA A 288 15.56 7.24 19.87
C ALA A 288 14.40 6.51 20.60
N ILE A 289 14.62 5.99 21.82
CA ILE A 289 13.62 5.21 22.60
C ILE A 289 12.81 6.12 23.55
N GLN A 290 12.90 7.44 23.40
CA GLN A 290 12.35 8.41 24.36
C GLN A 290 10.83 8.52 24.36
#